data_AF-A0A9Q2ET54-F1
#
_entry.id   AF-A0A9Q2ET54-F1
#
_cell.length_a   1.000
_cell.length_b   1.000
_cell.length_c   1.000
_cell.angle_alpha   90.00
_cell.angle_beta   90.00
_cell.angle_gamma   90.00
#
_symmetry.space_group_name_H-M   'P 1'
#
loop_
_entity.id
_entity.type
_entity.pdbx_description
1 polymer ?
#
loop_
_entity_poly.entity_id
_entity_poly.type
_entity_poly.pdbx_seq_one_letter_code
_entity_poly.pdbx_strand_id
1 'polypeptide(L)' 'MAKAHSKSGVTVNKAAKTERYYTVGYAPHNGKSNPPSAINLKGRWLEESGFITGMPVTVTVERGRIIIETQINL' A
#
# COMPACT_ATOMS: atom_id res chain seq x y z
N MET A 1 -45.45 -16.60 -4.24
CA MET A 1 -44.95 -15.61 -5.21
C MET A 1 -43.47 -15.34 -4.93
N ALA A 2 -42.67 -15.35 -6.02
CA ALA A 2 -41.23 -15.08 -6.24
C ALA A 2 -40.18 -15.09 -5.09
N LYS A 3 -39.24 -16.02 -5.21
CA LYS A 3 -37.86 -15.97 -4.69
C LYS A 3 -37.00 -15.12 -5.63
N ALA A 4 -36.12 -14.28 -5.10
CA ALA A 4 -34.95 -13.79 -5.83
C ALA A 4 -33.76 -13.69 -4.88
N HIS A 5 -32.87 -14.69 -4.94
CA HIS A 5 -31.54 -14.58 -4.34
C HIS A 5 -30.66 -13.84 -5.35
N SER A 6 -30.23 -12.63 -5.00
CA SER A 6 -29.23 -11.91 -5.78
C SER A 6 -27.87 -12.58 -5.61
N LYS A 7 -27.41 -13.32 -6.61
CA LYS A 7 -25.99 -13.67 -6.74
C LYS A 7 -25.33 -12.56 -7.55
N SER A 8 -24.57 -11.70 -6.90
CA SER A 8 -23.64 -10.81 -7.60
C SER A 8 -22.46 -11.65 -8.10
N GLY A 9 -22.69 -12.38 -9.19
CA GLY A 9 -21.66 -13.03 -9.98
C GLY A 9 -21.15 -12.06 -11.03
N VAL A 10 -20.42 -11.02 -10.60
CA VAL A 10 -19.63 -10.21 -11.52
C VAL A 10 -18.22 -10.15 -10.95
N THR A 11 -17.36 -11.05 -11.42
CA THR A 11 -15.92 -10.80 -11.39
C THR A 11 -15.65 -9.69 -12.39
N VAL A 12 -15.89 -8.46 -11.96
CA VAL A 12 -15.43 -7.27 -12.67
C VAL A 12 -13.92 -7.42 -12.77
N ASN A 13 -13.41 -7.50 -13.99
CA ASN A 13 -11.99 -7.28 -14.27
C ASN A 13 -11.62 -5.89 -13.76
N LYS A 14 -11.27 -5.83 -12.48
CA LYS A 14 -10.94 -4.59 -11.78
C LYS A 14 -9.60 -4.16 -12.33
N ALA A 15 -9.60 -3.10 -13.15
CA ALA A 15 -8.37 -2.43 -13.55
C ALA A 15 -7.47 -2.28 -12.32
N ALA A 16 -6.21 -2.70 -12.43
CA ALA A 16 -5.25 -2.56 -11.36
C ALA A 16 -5.21 -1.08 -10.96
N LYS A 17 -5.66 -0.77 -9.74
CA LYS A 17 -5.60 0.61 -9.24
C LYS A 17 -4.12 0.98 -9.12
N THR A 18 -3.66 1.84 -10.02
CA THR A 18 -2.27 2.33 -10.10
C THR A 18 -1.97 3.38 -9.03
N GLU A 19 -3.00 4.03 -8.47
CA GLU A 19 -2.86 5.08 -7.46
C GLU A 19 -3.55 4.72 -6.15
N ARG A 20 -2.92 5.11 -5.05
CA ARG A 20 -3.41 4.91 -3.67
C ARG A 20 -3.10 6.15 -2.85
N TYR A 21 -4.11 6.63 -2.13
CA TYR A 21 -4.01 7.84 -1.31
C TYR A 21 -3.83 7.45 0.15
N TYR A 22 -2.80 8.01 0.79
CA TYR A 22 -2.46 7.78 2.19
C TYR A 22 -2.29 9.12 2.90
N THR A 23 -2.66 9.15 4.18
CA THR A 23 -2.41 10.30 5.05
C THR A 23 -1.27 9.97 6.00
N VAL A 24 -0.36 10.92 6.20
CA VAL A 24 0.71 10.81 7.21
C VAL A 24 0.06 10.72 8.59
N GLY A 25 0.40 9.66 9.32
CA GLY A 25 -0.05 9.45 10.70
C GLY A 25 1.13 9.45 11.66
N TYR A 26 0.92 8.86 12.83
CA TYR A 26 1.94 8.66 13.84
C TYR A 26 2.33 7.18 13.94
N ALA A 27 3.61 6.90 14.15
CA ALA A 27 4.05 5.57 14.52
C ALA A 27 3.75 5.29 16.01
N PRO A 28 3.41 4.05 16.38
CA PRO A 28 3.34 3.65 17.77
C PRO A 28 4.67 3.97 18.49
N HIS A 29 4.60 4.71 19.59
CA HIS A 29 5.78 5.14 20.34
C HIS A 29 5.76 4.71 21.81
N ASN A 30 5.19 3.53 22.12
CA ASN A 30 5.17 2.92 23.47
C ASN A 30 4.77 3.91 24.59
N GLY A 31 3.79 4.78 24.34
CA GLY A 31 3.31 5.77 25.31
C GLY A 31 4.23 6.98 25.54
N LYS A 32 5.34 7.10 24.81
CA LYS A 32 6.22 8.28 24.88
C LYS A 32 5.54 9.49 24.22
N SER A 33 5.85 10.67 24.74
CA SER A 33 5.45 11.94 24.14
C SER A 33 6.10 12.11 22.77
N ASN A 34 5.40 12.79 21.86
CA ASN A 34 5.83 13.11 20.49
C ASN A 34 6.16 11.88 19.62
N PRO A 35 5.16 11.07 19.25
CA PRO A 35 5.38 9.95 18.33
C PRO A 35 5.89 10.46 16.98
N PRO A 36 6.86 9.77 16.34
CA PRO A 36 7.34 10.17 15.02
C PRO A 36 6.24 10.00 13.98
N SER A 37 6.28 10.82 12.94
CA SER A 37 5.38 10.68 11.79
C SER A 37 5.71 9.42 10.99
N ALA A 38 4.67 8.78 10.44
CA ALA A 38 4.82 7.57 9.64
C ALA A 38 3.77 7.49 8.52
N ILE A 39 4.18 6.88 7.41
CA ILE A 39 3.31 6.45 6.31
C ILE A 39 3.35 4.93 6.29
N ASN A 40 2.20 4.28 6.43
CA ASN A 40 2.09 2.82 6.46
C ASN A 40 1.51 2.31 5.13
N LEU A 41 2.38 1.80 4.25
CA LEU A 41 1.96 1.12 3.01
C LEU A 41 1.68 -0.36 3.33
N LYS A 42 0.50 -0.86 2.95
CA LYS A 42 0.11 -2.26 3.21
C LYS A 42 -0.82 -2.82 2.16
N GLY A 43 -0.75 -4.14 1.97
CA GLY A 43 -1.66 -4.94 1.13
C GLY A 43 -0.93 -5.69 0.01
N ARG A 44 -1.64 -6.66 -0.60
CA ARG A 44 -1.10 -7.54 -1.67
C ARG A 44 -0.56 -6.79 -2.90
N TRP A 45 -1.03 -5.57 -3.11
CA TRP A 45 -0.58 -4.72 -4.21
C TRP A 45 0.90 -4.37 -4.15
N LEU A 46 1.53 -4.41 -2.97
CA LEU A 46 2.97 -4.21 -2.82
C LEU A 46 3.73 -5.34 -3.51
N GLU A 47 3.37 -6.60 -3.23
CA GLU A 47 3.95 -7.78 -3.88
C GLU A 47 3.66 -7.78 -5.39
N GLU A 48 2.42 -7.44 -5.79
CA GLU A 48 2.04 -7.28 -7.21
C GLU A 48 2.86 -6.19 -7.93
N SER A 49 3.37 -5.21 -7.19
CA SER A 49 4.25 -4.14 -7.69
C SER A 49 5.74 -4.44 -7.52
N GLY A 50 6.11 -5.67 -7.14
CA GLY A 50 7.49 -6.12 -7.00
C GLY A 50 8.13 -5.90 -5.63
N PHE A 51 7.42 -5.32 -4.65
CA PHE A 51 7.90 -5.18 -3.27
C PHE A 51 7.73 -6.49 -2.50
N ILE A 52 8.68 -7.41 -2.70
CA ILE A 52 8.69 -8.73 -2.08
C ILE A 52 9.39 -8.67 -0.72
N THR A 53 8.85 -9.39 0.26
CA THR A 53 9.46 -9.49 1.59
C THR A 53 10.90 -9.98 1.51
N GLY A 54 11.82 -9.27 2.17
CA GLY A 54 13.25 -9.61 2.18
C GLY A 54 14.05 -9.04 1.01
N MET A 55 13.41 -8.39 0.03
CA MET A 55 14.13 -7.66 -1.01
C MET A 55 14.57 -6.27 -0.52
N PRO A 56 15.79 -5.83 -0.88
CA PRO A 56 16.21 -4.48 -0.58
C PRO A 56 15.45 -3.46 -1.44
N VAL A 57 15.24 -2.28 -0.87
CA VAL A 57 14.58 -1.14 -1.52
C VAL A 57 15.46 0.09 -1.38
N THR A 58 15.41 0.96 -2.39
CA THR A 58 16.02 2.28 -2.36
C THR A 58 14.95 3.31 -2.03
N VAL A 59 15.26 4.23 -1.12
CA VAL A 59 14.40 5.37 -0.78
C VAL A 59 15.12 6.66 -1.12
N THR A 60 14.57 7.41 -2.06
CA THR A 60 15.07 8.72 -2.47
C THR A 60 14.15 9.80 -1.91
N VAL A 61 14.72 10.81 -1.25
CA VAL A 61 13.98 11.91 -0.63
C VAL A 61 14.28 13.20 -1.35
N GLU A 62 13.23 13.86 -1.84
CA GLU A 62 13.28 15.18 -2.45
C GLU A 62 12.31 16.12 -1.74
N ARG A 63 12.39 17.42 -2.04
CA ARG A 63 11.47 18.40 -1.45
C ARG A 63 10.02 18.08 -1.83
N GLY A 64 9.25 17.59 -0.86
CA GLY A 64 7.84 17.26 -1.01
C GLY A 64 7.56 15.92 -1.71
N ARG A 65 8.58 15.07 -1.91
CA ARG A 65 8.44 13.78 -2.59
C ARG A 65 9.30 12.72 -1.95
N ILE A 66 8.78 11.49 -1.91
CA ILE A 66 9.52 10.29 -1.52
C ILE A 66 9.31 9.28 -2.65
N ILE A 67 10.41 8.80 -3.21
CA ILE A 67 10.43 7.77 -4.24
C ILE A 67 10.93 6.48 -3.59
N ILE A 68 10.18 5.40 -3.71
CA ILE A 68 10.52 4.08 -3.17
C ILE A 68 10.60 3.12 -4.34
N GLU A 69 11.77 2.54 -4.55
CA GLU A 69 12.05 1.65 -5.69
C GLU A 69 12.61 0.33 -5.16
N THR A 70 12.20 -0.78 -5.77
CA THR A 70 12.80 -2.08 -5.48
C THR A 70 14.18 -2.13 -6.12
N GLN A 71 15.15 -2.70 -5.42
CA GLN A 71 16.44 -2.96 -6.05
C GLN A 71 16.31 -4.21 -6.93
N ILE A 72 16.17 -3.99 -8.23
CA ILE A 72 16.29 -5.06 -9.21
C ILE A 72 17.79 -5.34 -9.34
N ASN A 73 18.27 -6.39 -8.67
CA ASN A 73 19.56 -6.98 -9.02
C ASN A 73 19.36 -7.70 -10.35
N LEU A 74 19.66 -7.02 -11.46
CA LEU A 74 19.81 -7.64 -12.78
C LEU A 74 21.07 -8.52 -12.82
#